data_AF-A0A926VNL6-F1
#
_entry.id   AF-A0A926VNL6-F1
#
_cell.length_a   1.000
_cell.length_b   1.000
_cell.length_c   1.000
_cell.angle_alpha   90.00
_cell.angle_beta   90.00
_cell.angle_gamma   90.00
#
_symmetry.space_group_name_H-M   'P 1'
#
loop_
_entity.id
_entity.type
_entity.pdbx_description
1 polymer ?
#
loop_
_entity_poly.entity_id
_entity_poly.type
_entity_poly.pdbx_seq_one_letter_code
_entity_poly.pdbx_strand_id
1 'polypeptide(L)'
;MKKILIVSANPTTTDKLRLDEEVREIQEGLQRSRSRDKFELITKWAVRPDDLRRALLDHNPHIIHFSGHGGGNQGLALENNTGQMQLVSTESLARLFKLFKDKVECILLNACYSEVQAEAIYQHINCVVGMNRAIGDRAAIKFAVGFYDALGADRSYEDAYEFGCSAIDLESIPESSTPVLKSRNNPQGAISANETIPDTEIKAAVSLENPEGQVSLNSAFYVERSPIEVDCYEAILQPGALIRIKAPRQMGKTSLMSRVLHHASQ
;
A
#
# COMPACT_ATOMS: atom_id res chain seq x y z
N MET A 1 -23.46 -1.93 -15.00
CA MET A 1 -22.94 -2.84 -13.96
C MET A 1 -21.42 -2.77 -14.03
N LYS A 2 -20.75 -2.45 -12.91
CA LYS A 2 -19.30 -2.43 -12.81
C LYS A 2 -18.78 -3.82 -12.46
N LYS A 3 -17.68 -4.22 -13.09
CA LYS A 3 -17.02 -5.50 -12.83
C LYS A 3 -15.84 -5.30 -11.91
N ILE A 4 -15.81 -6.05 -10.81
CA ILE A 4 -14.70 -6.13 -9.88
C ILE A 4 -13.97 -7.45 -10.17
N LEU A 5 -12.72 -7.35 -10.60
CA LEU A 5 -11.86 -8.51 -10.79
C LEU A 5 -10.90 -8.62 -9.60
N ILE A 6 -11.12 -9.61 -8.74
CA ILE A 6 -10.15 -9.99 -7.71
C ILE A 6 -9.23 -11.06 -8.29
N VAL A 7 -7.94 -10.75 -8.33
CA VAL A 7 -6.86 -11.66 -8.69
C VAL A 7 -6.02 -11.96 -7.46
N SER A 8 -5.89 -13.24 -7.13
CA SER A 8 -5.13 -13.69 -5.98
C SER A 8 -4.06 -14.69 -6.37
N ALA A 9 -2.92 -14.62 -5.71
CA ALA A 9 -1.81 -15.55 -5.87
C ALA A 9 -1.20 -15.89 -4.52
N ASN A 10 -1.06 -17.18 -4.23
CA ASN A 10 -0.50 -17.69 -2.98
C ASN A 10 0.56 -18.75 -3.31
N PRO A 11 1.71 -18.35 -3.89
CA PRO A 11 2.69 -19.30 -4.37
C PRO A 11 3.16 -20.25 -3.27
N THR A 12 3.40 -21.51 -3.61
CA THR A 12 3.81 -22.56 -2.65
C THR A 12 5.11 -22.28 -1.90
N THR A 13 5.90 -21.32 -2.37
CA THR A 13 7.18 -20.89 -1.81
C THR A 13 7.06 -19.65 -0.90
N THR A 14 5.86 -19.21 -0.55
CA THR A 14 5.61 -18.07 0.35
C THR A 14 4.84 -18.50 1.61
N ASP A 15 4.79 -17.58 2.58
CA ASP A 15 3.88 -17.71 3.71
C ASP A 15 2.43 -17.73 3.21
N LYS A 16 1.59 -18.55 3.82
CA LYS A 16 0.19 -18.66 3.43
C LYS A 16 -0.60 -17.46 3.94
N LEU A 17 -1.18 -16.71 3.00
CA LEU A 17 -2.16 -15.66 3.28
C LEU A 17 -3.61 -16.21 3.29
N ARG A 18 -4.51 -15.53 4.02
CA ARG A 18 -5.94 -15.90 4.11
C ARG A 18 -6.75 -15.19 3.01
N LEU A 19 -6.34 -15.41 1.76
CA LEU A 19 -6.92 -14.77 0.58
C LEU A 19 -8.39 -15.17 0.35
N ASP A 20 -8.75 -16.38 0.78
CA ASP A 20 -10.11 -16.89 0.77
C ASP A 20 -11.02 -16.17 1.78
N GLU A 21 -10.50 -15.89 2.97
CA GLU A 21 -11.18 -15.07 3.98
C GLU A 21 -11.44 -13.67 3.43
N GLU A 22 -10.42 -13.01 2.88
CA GLU A 22 -10.57 -11.68 2.29
C GLU A 22 -11.71 -11.62 1.25
N VAL A 23 -11.68 -12.53 0.26
CA VAL A 23 -12.69 -12.57 -0.79
C VAL A 23 -14.08 -12.88 -0.24
N ARG A 24 -14.20 -13.77 0.74
CA ARG A 24 -15.47 -14.09 1.38
C ARG A 24 -16.06 -12.86 2.05
N GLU A 25 -15.29 -12.14 2.85
CA GLU A 25 -15.76 -10.96 3.57
C GLU A 25 -16.16 -9.83 2.59
N ILE A 26 -15.39 -9.60 1.52
CA ILE A 26 -15.74 -8.65 0.45
C ILE A 26 -17.08 -9.04 -0.21
N GLN A 27 -17.26 -10.32 -0.54
CA GLN A 27 -18.47 -10.80 -1.17
C GLN A 27 -19.69 -10.61 -0.26
N GLU A 28 -19.56 -10.91 1.03
CA GLU A 28 -20.64 -10.70 2.01
C GLU A 28 -21.01 -9.23 2.16
N GLY A 29 -20.02 -8.32 2.22
CA GLY A 29 -20.24 -6.88 2.28
C GLY A 29 -21.01 -6.36 1.07
N LEU A 30 -20.56 -6.72 -0.14
CA LEU A 30 -21.22 -6.33 -1.39
C LEU A 30 -22.64 -6.90 -1.50
N GLN A 31 -22.89 -8.14 -1.08
CA GLN A 31 -24.22 -8.77 -1.14
C GLN A 31 -25.25 -8.10 -0.21
N ARG A 32 -24.80 -7.60 0.95
CA ARG A 32 -25.63 -6.88 1.93
C ARG A 32 -25.82 -5.41 1.56
N SER A 33 -25.02 -4.90 0.64
CA SER A 33 -25.03 -3.50 0.25
C SER A 33 -26.31 -3.08 -0.50
N ARG A 34 -26.65 -1.78 -0.40
CA ARG A 34 -27.83 -1.22 -1.08
C ARG A 34 -27.67 -1.22 -2.61
N SER A 35 -26.43 -1.23 -3.09
CA SER A 35 -26.08 -1.17 -4.51
C SER A 35 -25.50 -2.49 -5.03
N ARG A 36 -25.87 -3.62 -4.42
CA ARG A 36 -25.41 -4.96 -4.83
C ARG A 36 -25.59 -5.24 -6.33
N ASP A 37 -26.68 -4.76 -6.92
CA ASP A 37 -27.01 -4.98 -8.34
C ASP A 37 -26.16 -4.12 -9.30
N LYS A 38 -25.33 -3.20 -8.77
CA LYS A 38 -24.39 -2.40 -9.55
C LYS A 38 -23.07 -3.11 -9.79
N PHE A 39 -22.75 -4.15 -9.02
CA PHE A 39 -21.44 -4.80 -9.06
C PHE A 39 -21.54 -6.28 -9.47
N GLU A 40 -20.60 -6.71 -10.30
CA GLU A 40 -20.34 -8.12 -10.61
C GLU A 40 -18.95 -8.47 -10.07
N LEU A 41 -18.88 -9.43 -9.14
CA LEU A 41 -17.64 -9.89 -8.55
C LEU A 41 -17.09 -11.10 -9.31
N ILE A 42 -15.87 -10.99 -9.81
CA ILE A 42 -15.17 -12.04 -10.56
C ILE A 42 -13.88 -12.36 -9.81
N THR A 43 -13.68 -13.61 -9.45
CA THR A 43 -12.51 -14.06 -8.69
C THR A 43 -11.66 -15.00 -9.53
N LYS A 44 -10.34 -14.78 -9.49
CA LYS A 44 -9.33 -15.66 -10.11
C LYS A 44 -8.28 -15.99 -9.06
N TRP A 45 -8.05 -17.28 -8.88
CA TRP A 45 -7.14 -17.85 -7.89
C TRP A 45 -5.90 -18.41 -8.56
N ALA A 46 -4.82 -18.56 -7.80
CA ALA A 46 -3.55 -19.11 -8.28
C ALA A 46 -3.08 -18.44 -9.59
N VAL A 47 -3.24 -17.12 -9.66
CA VAL A 47 -3.10 -16.37 -10.90
C VAL A 47 -1.65 -16.37 -11.35
N ARG A 48 -1.42 -16.80 -12.60
CA ARG A 48 -0.15 -16.62 -13.32
C ARG A 48 -0.19 -15.36 -14.19
N PRO A 49 0.96 -14.87 -14.69
CA PRO A 49 0.98 -13.69 -15.56
C PRO A 49 0.06 -13.77 -16.79
N ASP A 50 -0.01 -14.95 -17.43
CA ASP A 50 -0.91 -15.17 -18.56
C ASP A 50 -2.39 -15.15 -18.16
N ASP A 51 -2.71 -15.67 -16.98
CA ASP A 51 -4.09 -15.69 -16.48
C ASP A 51 -4.55 -14.28 -16.11
N LEU A 52 -3.67 -13.44 -15.55
CA LEU A 52 -3.94 -12.03 -15.31
C LEU A 52 -4.30 -11.31 -16.62
N ARG A 53 -3.43 -11.43 -17.64
CA ARG A 53 -3.66 -10.80 -18.95
C ARG A 53 -4.96 -11.28 -19.60
N ARG A 54 -5.24 -12.59 -19.58
CA ARG A 54 -6.47 -13.17 -20.13
C ARG A 54 -7.70 -12.69 -19.38
N ALA A 55 -7.67 -12.70 -18.05
CA ALA A 55 -8.80 -12.23 -17.24
C ALA A 55 -9.15 -10.75 -17.53
N LEU A 56 -8.14 -9.89 -17.75
CA LEU A 56 -8.39 -8.50 -18.14
C LEU A 56 -9.08 -8.40 -19.52
N LEU A 57 -8.62 -9.18 -20.50
CA LEU A 57 -9.21 -9.21 -21.85
C LEU A 57 -10.63 -9.78 -21.85
N ASP A 58 -10.85 -10.88 -21.13
CA ASP A 58 -12.12 -11.61 -21.11
C ASP A 58 -13.21 -10.81 -20.38
N HIS A 59 -12.84 -10.16 -19.28
CA HIS A 59 -13.82 -9.56 -18.38
C HIS A 59 -13.96 -8.04 -18.55
N ASN A 60 -12.93 -7.34 -19.05
CA ASN A 60 -12.88 -5.87 -19.12
C ASN A 60 -13.34 -5.20 -17.80
N PRO A 61 -12.64 -5.45 -16.68
CA PRO A 61 -13.06 -4.97 -15.36
C PRO A 61 -12.93 -3.45 -15.22
N HIS A 62 -13.74 -2.90 -14.30
CA HIS A 62 -13.67 -1.48 -13.91
C HIS A 62 -12.84 -1.30 -12.65
N ILE A 63 -12.86 -2.30 -11.75
CA ILE A 63 -12.09 -2.32 -10.51
C ILE A 63 -11.24 -3.59 -10.51
N ILE A 64 -9.97 -3.46 -10.17
CA ILE A 64 -9.06 -4.59 -10.03
C ILE A 64 -8.56 -4.62 -8.59
N HIS A 65 -8.62 -5.78 -7.98
CA HIS A 65 -8.08 -6.04 -6.67
C HIS A 65 -7.01 -7.11 -6.81
N PHE A 66 -5.76 -6.79 -6.48
CA PHE A 66 -4.73 -7.77 -6.30
C PHE A 66 -4.56 -8.07 -4.82
N SER A 67 -4.67 -9.35 -4.45
CA SER A 67 -4.37 -9.82 -3.10
C SER A 67 -3.28 -10.89 -3.13
N GLY A 68 -2.19 -10.66 -2.42
CA GLY A 68 -1.04 -11.56 -2.42
C GLY A 68 0.22 -10.90 -1.90
N HIS A 69 1.37 -11.44 -2.29
CA HIS A 69 2.66 -10.93 -1.83
C HIS A 69 3.21 -9.84 -2.75
N GLY A 70 3.96 -8.92 -2.16
CA GLY A 70 4.74 -7.90 -2.85
C GLY A 70 6.22 -8.01 -2.51
N GLY A 71 7.07 -7.81 -3.53
CA GLY A 71 8.52 -7.78 -3.41
C GLY A 71 9.09 -6.36 -3.44
N GLY A 72 8.28 -5.35 -3.09
CA GLY A 72 8.65 -3.94 -3.22
C GLY A 72 9.06 -3.60 -4.65
N ASN A 73 10.28 -3.07 -4.82
CA ASN A 73 10.82 -2.71 -6.14
C ASN A 73 10.90 -3.88 -7.14
N GLN A 74 10.88 -5.14 -6.66
CA GLN A 74 10.97 -6.30 -7.55
C GLN A 74 9.64 -6.65 -8.23
N GLY A 75 8.50 -6.17 -7.71
CA GLY A 75 7.19 -6.39 -8.30
C GLY A 75 6.20 -7.14 -7.40
N LEU A 76 5.08 -7.58 -8.00
CA LEU A 76 4.05 -8.40 -7.34
C LEU A 76 4.30 -9.88 -7.60
N ALA A 77 4.04 -10.71 -6.59
CA ALA A 77 4.20 -12.16 -6.70
C ALA A 77 2.97 -12.80 -7.33
N LEU A 78 3.15 -13.42 -8.49
CA LEU A 78 2.19 -14.33 -9.11
C LEU A 78 2.72 -15.77 -9.06
N GLU A 79 1.91 -16.72 -9.50
CA GLU A 79 2.35 -18.08 -9.70
C GLU A 79 3.00 -18.29 -11.07
N ASN A 80 3.95 -19.21 -11.14
CA ASN A 80 4.39 -19.80 -12.40
C ASN A 80 3.64 -21.12 -12.68
N ASN A 81 4.01 -21.83 -13.75
CA ASN A 81 3.39 -23.10 -14.13
C ASN A 81 3.60 -24.25 -13.12
N THR A 82 4.48 -24.06 -12.14
CA THR A 82 4.75 -25.02 -11.06
C THR A 82 4.17 -24.57 -9.72
N GLY A 83 3.37 -23.48 -9.69
CA GLY A 83 2.82 -22.92 -8.46
C GLY A 83 3.84 -22.25 -7.56
N GLN A 84 5.03 -21.94 -8.07
CA GLN A 84 6.08 -21.21 -7.33
C GLN A 84 6.00 -19.72 -7.63
N MET A 85 6.65 -18.91 -6.79
CA MET A 85 6.68 -17.47 -6.97
C MET A 85 7.31 -17.08 -8.31
N GLN A 86 6.62 -16.21 -9.04
CA GLN A 86 7.14 -15.43 -10.14
C GLN A 86 6.80 -13.95 -9.89
N LEU A 87 7.83 -13.12 -9.78
CA LEU A 87 7.64 -11.68 -9.65
C LEU A 87 7.34 -11.06 -11.01
N VAL A 88 6.33 -10.19 -11.05
CA VAL A 88 6.00 -9.35 -12.20
C VAL A 88 6.41 -7.92 -11.90
N SER A 89 7.36 -7.40 -12.68
CA SER A 89 7.96 -6.09 -12.42
C SER A 89 6.96 -4.94 -12.51
N THR A 90 7.29 -3.84 -11.83
CA THR A 90 6.55 -2.58 -11.86
C THR A 90 6.29 -2.08 -13.27
N GLU A 91 7.29 -2.09 -14.14
CA GLU A 91 7.20 -1.62 -15.52
C GLU A 91 6.27 -2.50 -16.35
N SER A 92 6.30 -3.81 -16.09
CA SER A 92 5.45 -4.78 -16.78
C SER A 92 3.99 -4.58 -16.41
N LEU A 93 3.69 -4.39 -15.12
CA LEU A 93 2.35 -4.09 -14.62
C LEU A 93 1.84 -2.74 -15.16
N ALA A 94 2.65 -1.69 -15.08
CA ALA A 94 2.29 -0.37 -15.58
C ALA A 94 2.02 -0.39 -17.09
N ARG A 95 2.85 -1.09 -17.88
CA ARG A 95 2.63 -1.29 -19.32
C ARG A 95 1.33 -2.04 -19.60
N LEU A 96 1.02 -3.08 -18.81
CA LEU A 96 -0.21 -3.85 -18.96
C LEU A 96 -1.44 -2.97 -18.68
N PHE A 97 -1.50 -2.33 -17.51
CA PHE A 97 -2.67 -1.52 -17.13
C PHE A 97 -2.86 -0.27 -18.00
N LYS A 98 -1.78 0.27 -18.58
CA LYS A 98 -1.87 1.32 -19.60
C LYS A 98 -2.79 0.95 -20.76
N LEU A 99 -2.82 -0.34 -21.16
CA LEU A 99 -3.67 -0.82 -22.25
C LEU A 99 -5.17 -0.82 -21.89
N PHE A 100 -5.49 -0.72 -20.60
CA PHE A 100 -6.86 -0.74 -20.08
C PHE A 100 -7.29 0.60 -19.44
N LYS A 101 -6.54 1.68 -19.69
CA LYS A 101 -6.78 3.01 -19.09
C LYS A 101 -8.19 3.58 -19.30
N ASP A 102 -8.86 3.19 -20.38
CA ASP A 102 -10.20 3.67 -20.73
C ASP A 102 -11.32 2.79 -20.14
N LYS A 103 -10.95 1.74 -19.40
CA LYS A 103 -11.87 0.77 -18.79
C LYS A 103 -11.68 0.68 -17.28
N VAL A 104 -10.43 0.55 -16.83
CA VAL A 104 -10.12 0.42 -15.41
C VAL A 104 -10.17 1.79 -14.75
N GLU A 105 -11.02 1.91 -13.75
CA GLU A 105 -11.23 3.12 -12.97
C GLU A 105 -10.39 3.13 -11.70
N CYS A 106 -10.26 1.97 -11.05
CA CYS A 106 -9.58 1.81 -9.76
C CYS A 106 -8.79 0.49 -9.69
N ILE A 107 -7.58 0.56 -9.12
CA ILE A 107 -6.78 -0.63 -8.80
C ILE A 107 -6.40 -0.60 -7.31
N LEU A 108 -6.70 -1.68 -6.59
CA LEU A 108 -6.26 -1.92 -5.22
C LEU A 108 -5.18 -2.99 -5.21
N LEU A 109 -3.96 -2.63 -4.82
CA LEU A 109 -2.82 -3.54 -4.68
C LEU A 109 -2.62 -3.91 -3.21
N ASN A 110 -3.38 -4.88 -2.72
CA ASN A 110 -3.29 -5.38 -1.36
C ASN A 110 -2.10 -6.35 -1.20
N ALA A 111 -0.90 -5.78 -1.18
CA ALA A 111 0.36 -6.50 -1.11
C ALA A 111 1.43 -5.62 -0.47
N CYS A 112 2.33 -6.21 0.33
CA CYS A 112 3.40 -5.47 1.02
C CYS A 112 4.25 -4.63 0.05
N TYR A 113 4.53 -3.39 0.43
CA TYR A 113 5.37 -2.46 -0.35
C TYR A 113 4.89 -2.23 -1.79
N SER A 114 3.59 -2.35 -2.07
CA SER A 114 3.02 -2.17 -3.40
C SER A 114 2.88 -0.71 -3.86
N GLU A 115 3.24 0.28 -3.02
CA GLU A 115 3.19 1.71 -3.40
C GLU A 115 4.02 2.00 -4.67
N VAL A 116 5.16 1.34 -4.84
CA VAL A 116 6.02 1.55 -6.02
C VAL A 116 5.29 1.17 -7.31
N GLN A 117 4.50 0.09 -7.28
CA GLN A 117 3.64 -0.27 -8.40
C GLN A 117 2.47 0.70 -8.55
N ALA A 118 1.88 1.13 -7.44
CA ALA A 118 0.79 2.09 -7.46
C ALA A 118 1.19 3.40 -8.15
N GLU A 119 2.37 3.94 -7.84
CA GLU A 119 2.91 5.17 -8.43
C GLU A 119 3.11 5.05 -9.95
N ALA A 120 3.66 3.92 -10.41
CA ALA A 120 3.87 3.67 -11.83
C ALA A 120 2.55 3.49 -12.61
N ILE A 121 1.56 2.82 -12.00
CA ILE A 121 0.25 2.56 -12.60
C ILE A 121 -0.61 3.83 -12.62
N TYR A 122 -0.50 4.68 -11.60
CA TYR A 122 -1.24 5.94 -11.48
C TYR A 122 -0.97 6.94 -12.62
N GLN A 123 0.18 6.79 -13.30
CA GLN A 123 0.47 7.52 -14.54
C GLN A 123 -0.58 7.26 -15.64
N HIS A 124 -1.35 6.18 -15.53
CA HIS A 124 -2.32 5.74 -16.53
C HIS A 124 -3.73 5.53 -15.96
N ILE A 125 -3.86 5.08 -14.71
CA ILE A 125 -5.14 4.82 -14.04
C ILE A 125 -5.43 5.91 -13.02
N ASN A 126 -6.68 6.39 -12.98
CA ASN A 126 -7.05 7.57 -12.21
C ASN A 126 -7.04 7.37 -10.70
N CYS A 127 -7.20 6.13 -10.21
CA CYS A 127 -7.24 5.79 -8.81
C CYS A 127 -6.46 4.49 -8.57
N VAL A 128 -5.42 4.54 -7.76
CA VAL A 128 -4.63 3.35 -7.39
C VAL A 128 -4.31 3.39 -5.90
N VAL A 129 -4.62 2.31 -5.20
CA VAL A 129 -4.23 2.10 -3.80
C VAL A 129 -3.09 1.10 -3.76
N GLY A 130 -2.03 1.42 -3.01
CA GLY A 130 -0.94 0.50 -2.71
C GLY A 130 -0.57 0.56 -1.22
N MET A 131 0.41 -0.24 -0.81
CA MET A 131 0.89 -0.31 0.56
C MET A 131 2.31 0.27 0.62
N ASN A 132 2.55 1.28 1.46
CA ASN A 132 3.88 1.91 1.59
C ASN A 132 4.87 1.06 2.41
N ARG A 133 4.36 0.08 3.17
CA ARG A 133 5.13 -0.84 4.02
C ARG A 133 4.54 -2.25 4.01
N ALA A 134 5.10 -3.14 4.82
CA ALA A 134 4.48 -4.44 5.10
C ALA A 134 3.15 -4.24 5.84
N ILE A 135 2.13 -5.02 5.48
CA ILE A 135 0.81 -4.99 6.12
C ILE A 135 0.47 -6.37 6.68
N GLY A 136 -0.08 -6.42 7.88
CA GLY A 136 -0.59 -7.65 8.46
C GLY A 136 -1.84 -8.14 7.74
N ASP A 137 -1.96 -9.46 7.61
CA ASP A 137 -3.08 -10.12 6.91
C ASP A 137 -4.46 -9.70 7.46
N ARG A 138 -4.59 -9.49 8.79
CA ARG A 138 -5.83 -8.96 9.39
C ARG A 138 -6.12 -7.51 8.97
N ALA A 139 -5.12 -6.63 8.92
CA ALA A 139 -5.33 -5.24 8.48
C ALA A 139 -5.67 -5.18 7.00
N ALA A 140 -4.99 -5.98 6.17
CA ALA A 140 -5.26 -6.10 4.74
C ALA A 140 -6.73 -6.50 4.48
N ILE A 141 -7.24 -7.51 5.19
CA ILE A 141 -8.64 -7.94 5.11
C ILE A 141 -9.58 -6.81 5.55
N LYS A 142 -9.32 -6.17 6.70
CA LYS A 142 -10.19 -5.11 7.24
C LYS A 142 -10.24 -3.88 6.33
N PHE A 143 -9.10 -3.50 5.76
CA PHE A 143 -9.05 -2.45 4.75
C PHE A 143 -9.93 -2.78 3.56
N ALA A 144 -9.77 -3.97 2.98
CA ALA A 144 -10.53 -4.38 1.81
C ALA A 144 -12.04 -4.42 2.09
N VAL A 145 -12.45 -4.96 3.24
CA VAL A 145 -13.86 -4.97 3.65
C VAL A 145 -14.42 -3.56 3.77
N GLY A 146 -13.75 -2.67 4.50
CA GLY A 146 -14.20 -1.27 4.63
C GLY A 146 -14.28 -0.55 3.29
N PHE A 147 -13.32 -0.80 2.40
CA PHE A 147 -13.29 -0.25 1.06
C PHE A 147 -14.51 -0.69 0.23
N TYR A 148 -14.81 -1.99 0.17
CA TYR A 148 -15.94 -2.49 -0.62
C TYR A 148 -17.30 -2.22 0.01
N ASP A 149 -17.41 -2.15 1.34
CA ASP A 149 -18.62 -1.72 2.03
C ASP A 149 -19.01 -0.29 1.63
N ALA A 150 -18.02 0.61 1.59
CA ALA A 150 -18.21 1.98 1.14
C ALA A 150 -18.63 2.06 -0.33
N LEU A 151 -17.98 1.30 -1.23
CA LEU A 151 -18.39 1.23 -2.63
C LEU A 151 -19.82 0.68 -2.79
N GLY A 152 -20.19 -0.35 -2.01
CA GLY A 152 -21.55 -0.88 -1.95
C GLY A 152 -22.58 0.12 -1.41
N ALA A 153 -22.12 1.17 -0.72
CA ALA A 153 -22.91 2.30 -0.23
C ALA A 153 -22.83 3.55 -1.14
N ASP A 154 -22.47 3.37 -2.41
CA ASP A 154 -22.38 4.43 -3.44
C ASP A 154 -21.39 5.56 -3.10
N ARG A 155 -20.35 5.24 -2.32
CA ARG A 155 -19.26 6.19 -2.04
C ARG A 155 -18.26 6.27 -3.19
N SER A 156 -17.50 7.37 -3.21
CA SER A 156 -16.38 7.56 -4.13
C SER A 156 -15.24 6.57 -3.81
N TYR A 157 -14.24 6.47 -4.70
CA TYR A 157 -13.07 5.63 -4.41
C TYR A 157 -12.21 6.23 -3.29
N GLU A 158 -12.19 7.56 -3.19
CA GLU A 158 -11.52 8.32 -2.13
C GLU A 158 -12.16 8.03 -0.77
N ASP A 159 -13.49 8.16 -0.70
CA ASP A 159 -14.24 7.82 0.51
C ASP A 159 -14.04 6.34 0.86
N ALA A 160 -14.07 5.44 -0.15
CA ALA A 160 -13.84 4.02 0.08
C ALA A 160 -12.46 3.73 0.66
N TYR A 161 -11.43 4.41 0.21
CA TYR A 161 -10.11 4.35 0.81
C TYR A 161 -10.13 4.79 2.29
N GLU A 162 -10.77 5.93 2.60
CA GLU A 162 -10.89 6.42 3.98
C GLU A 162 -11.68 5.44 4.88
N PHE A 163 -12.76 4.84 4.37
CA PHE A 163 -13.50 3.80 5.08
C PHE A 163 -12.66 2.53 5.31
N GLY A 164 -11.80 2.16 4.36
CA GLY A 164 -10.84 1.08 4.54
C GLY A 164 -9.85 1.36 5.67
N CYS A 165 -9.25 2.56 5.69
CA CYS A 165 -8.35 2.98 6.77
C CYS A 165 -9.08 3.02 8.13
N SER A 166 -10.28 3.59 8.16
CA SER A 166 -11.13 3.63 9.36
C SER A 166 -11.48 2.23 9.86
N ALA A 167 -11.72 1.25 8.98
CA ALA A 167 -12.00 -0.13 9.37
C ALA A 167 -10.79 -0.81 10.05
N ILE A 168 -9.56 -0.44 9.69
CA ILE A 168 -8.35 -0.88 10.40
C ILE A 168 -8.32 -0.24 11.80
N ASP A 169 -8.55 1.08 11.90
CA ASP A 169 -8.50 1.82 13.17
C ASP A 169 -9.54 1.33 14.18
N LEU A 170 -10.76 1.04 13.72
CA LEU A 170 -11.85 0.54 14.56
C LEU A 170 -11.54 -0.83 15.20
N GLU A 171 -10.63 -1.59 14.61
CA GLU A 171 -10.13 -2.85 15.15
C GLU A 171 -8.88 -2.67 16.03
N SER A 172 -8.47 -1.42 16.26
CA SER A 172 -7.27 -1.03 17.03
C SER A 172 -5.97 -1.63 16.45
N ILE A 173 -5.88 -1.76 15.14
CA ILE A 173 -4.69 -2.28 14.46
C ILE A 173 -3.82 -1.07 14.02
N PRO A 174 -2.55 -0.97 14.44
CA PRO A 174 -1.71 0.20 14.18
C PRO A 174 -1.11 0.21 12.76
N GLU A 175 -1.92 -0.10 11.75
CA GLU A 175 -1.50 -0.24 10.34
C GLU A 175 -2.35 0.57 9.36
N SER A 176 -3.26 1.44 9.84
CA SER A 176 -4.18 2.25 9.01
C SER A 176 -3.48 3.28 8.11
N SER A 177 -2.22 3.61 8.39
CA SER A 177 -1.37 4.46 7.56
C SER A 177 -0.56 3.69 6.49
N THR A 178 -0.72 2.37 6.42
CA THR A 178 -0.03 1.52 5.45
C THR A 178 -0.62 1.63 4.04
N PRO A 179 -1.95 1.55 3.85
CA PRO A 179 -2.57 1.85 2.57
C PRO A 179 -2.32 3.31 2.20
N VAL A 180 -2.01 3.56 0.94
CA VAL A 180 -1.82 4.90 0.37
C VAL A 180 -2.57 5.02 -0.93
N LEU A 181 -3.29 6.12 -1.11
CA LEU A 181 -4.08 6.41 -2.29
C LEU A 181 -3.35 7.36 -3.24
N LYS A 182 -3.33 7.01 -4.53
CA LYS A 182 -2.98 7.90 -5.64
C LYS A 182 -4.23 8.14 -6.46
N SER A 183 -4.82 9.34 -6.40
CA SER A 183 -6.03 9.69 -7.16
C SER A 183 -5.87 11.02 -7.92
N ARG A 184 -6.51 11.15 -9.09
CA ARG A 184 -6.59 12.41 -9.85
C ARG A 184 -7.73 13.32 -9.38
N ASN A 185 -8.74 12.75 -8.72
CA ASN A 185 -9.88 13.51 -8.17
C ASN A 185 -9.61 13.96 -6.74
N ASN A 186 -8.56 13.45 -6.11
CA ASN A 186 -8.08 13.91 -4.82
C ASN A 186 -6.85 14.81 -5.04
N PRO A 187 -6.98 16.14 -4.88
CA PRO A 187 -5.84 17.03 -4.79
C PRO A 187 -5.17 16.90 -3.41
N GLN A 188 -5.02 15.71 -2.85
CA GLN A 188 -4.05 15.50 -1.76
C GLN A 188 -2.60 15.35 -2.29
N GLY A 189 -2.37 15.91 -3.49
CA GLY A 189 -1.12 16.54 -3.95
C GLY A 189 -1.28 18.01 -4.40
N ALA A 190 -2.44 18.65 -4.17
CA ALA A 190 -2.66 20.08 -4.34
C ALA A 190 -3.28 20.64 -3.05
N ILE A 191 -2.41 21.16 -2.18
CA ILE A 191 -2.75 22.07 -1.10
C ILE A 191 -3.87 23.00 -1.59
N SER A 192 -5.00 22.98 -0.89
CA SER A 192 -6.13 23.87 -1.11
C SER A 192 -5.64 25.32 -1.21
N ALA A 193 -5.57 25.83 -2.43
CA ALA A 193 -5.44 27.25 -2.69
C ALA A 193 -6.80 27.90 -2.37
N ASN A 194 -7.05 28.18 -1.08
CA ASN A 194 -7.98 29.22 -0.60
C ASN A 194 -8.04 29.30 0.94
N GLU A 195 -6.89 29.24 1.61
CA GLU A 195 -6.74 29.97 2.86
C GLU A 195 -5.65 31.03 2.65
N THR A 196 -6.07 32.29 2.67
CA THR A 196 -5.19 33.46 2.68
C THR A 196 -4.28 33.39 3.89
N ILE A 197 -3.07 32.86 3.67
CA ILE A 197 -1.94 32.99 4.58
C ILE A 197 -1.17 34.24 4.11
N PRO A 198 -0.91 35.22 5.00
CA PRO A 198 -0.24 36.47 4.64
C PRO A 198 1.15 36.23 4.03
N ASP A 199 1.53 37.08 3.07
CA ASP A 199 2.71 37.07 2.18
C ASP A 199 4.10 37.01 2.87
N THR A 200 4.34 36.05 3.75
CA THR A 200 5.66 35.90 4.37
C THR A 200 6.01 34.42 4.52
N GLU A 201 7.08 34.02 3.82
CA GLU A 201 7.80 32.74 3.94
C GLU A 201 7.44 31.59 2.97
N ILE A 202 7.33 31.90 1.67
CA ILE A 202 7.88 30.99 0.66
C ILE A 202 9.38 31.28 0.52
N LYS A 203 10.20 30.54 1.26
CA LYS A 203 11.63 30.32 0.93
C LYS A 203 12.19 29.15 1.74
N ALA A 204 12.12 27.96 1.17
CA ALA A 204 13.27 27.04 1.15
C ALA A 204 12.98 25.99 0.09
N ALA A 205 13.76 26.01 -1.00
CA ALA A 205 14.01 24.78 -1.73
C ALA A 205 14.38 23.71 -0.71
N VAL A 206 13.81 22.50 -0.79
CA VAL A 206 14.27 21.37 0.03
C VAL A 206 15.77 21.25 -0.21
N SER A 207 16.56 21.74 0.74
CA SER A 207 18.00 21.73 0.63
C SER A 207 18.42 20.29 0.69
N LEU A 208 19.07 19.80 -0.36
CA LEU A 208 19.70 18.49 -0.35
C LEU A 208 20.67 18.46 0.85
N GLU A 209 20.32 17.71 1.89
CA GLU A 209 21.17 17.53 3.06
C GLU A 209 22.39 16.73 2.61
N ASN A 210 23.59 17.23 2.89
CA ASN A 210 24.80 16.46 2.61
C ASN A 210 24.73 15.15 3.41
N PRO A 211 25.02 13.99 2.80
CA PRO A 211 24.95 12.68 3.47
C PRO A 211 26.03 12.48 4.55
N GLU A 212 26.80 13.54 4.86
CA GLU A 212 27.83 13.52 5.87
C GLU A 212 27.26 13.99 7.22
N GLY A 213 27.38 13.13 8.23
CA GLY A 213 27.06 13.48 9.61
C GLY A 213 25.71 12.95 10.08
N GLN A 214 25.15 13.64 11.07
CA GLN A 214 23.86 13.30 11.66
C GLN A 214 22.74 13.97 10.87
N VAL A 215 21.75 13.17 10.51
CA VAL A 215 20.54 13.62 9.81
C VAL A 215 19.52 14.11 10.85
N SER A 216 18.76 15.17 10.53
CA SER A 216 17.74 15.72 11.42
C SER A 216 16.60 14.73 11.68
N LEU A 217 15.94 14.83 12.85
CA LEU A 217 14.85 13.91 13.22
C LEU A 217 13.68 13.96 12.21
N ASN A 218 13.43 15.10 11.59
CA ASN A 218 12.33 15.29 10.64
C ASN A 218 12.80 15.22 9.18
N SER A 219 14.04 14.79 8.92
CA SER A 219 14.56 14.72 7.56
C SER A 219 13.79 13.68 6.73
N ALA A 220 13.31 14.11 5.57
CA ALA A 220 12.66 13.26 4.58
C ALA A 220 13.63 12.24 3.93
N PHE A 221 14.94 12.38 4.15
CA PHE A 221 15.96 11.51 3.56
C PHE A 221 16.46 10.40 4.51
N TYR A 222 15.92 10.30 5.72
CA TYR A 222 16.26 9.23 6.63
C TYR A 222 15.58 7.92 6.24
N VAL A 223 16.36 6.85 6.09
CA VAL A 223 15.86 5.50 5.84
C VAL A 223 15.85 4.74 7.16
N GLU A 224 14.66 4.38 7.63
CA GLU A 224 14.43 3.57 8.82
C GLU A 224 14.99 2.15 8.65
N ARG A 225 15.54 1.59 9.74
CA ARG A 225 16.28 0.32 9.70
C ARG A 225 15.55 -0.78 10.45
N SER A 226 14.59 -1.43 9.80
CA SER A 226 13.99 -2.64 10.37
C SER A 226 14.91 -3.88 10.18
N PRO A 227 15.04 -4.77 11.19
CA PRO A 227 14.45 -4.70 12.53
C PRO A 227 15.27 -3.90 13.55
N ILE A 228 16.51 -3.51 13.21
CA ILE A 228 17.51 -2.95 14.13
C ILE A 228 17.00 -1.72 14.93
N GLU A 229 16.27 -0.83 14.28
CA GLU A 229 15.74 0.40 14.87
C GLU A 229 14.59 0.12 15.84
N VAL A 230 13.72 -0.83 15.49
CA VAL A 230 12.65 -1.32 16.38
C VAL A 230 13.25 -1.97 17.62
N ASP A 231 14.23 -2.87 17.44
CA ASP A 231 14.94 -3.52 18.55
C ASP A 231 15.58 -2.48 19.49
N CYS A 232 16.10 -1.38 18.94
CA CYS A 232 16.68 -0.30 19.74
C CYS A 232 15.61 0.50 20.52
N TYR A 233 14.44 0.76 19.93
CA TYR A 233 13.34 1.43 20.62
C TYR A 233 12.75 0.59 21.75
N GLU A 234 12.64 -0.71 21.57
CA GLU A 234 12.18 -1.61 22.64
C GLU A 234 13.23 -1.74 23.75
N ALA A 235 14.50 -1.88 23.37
CA ALA A 235 15.60 -2.05 24.33
C ALA A 235 15.83 -0.79 25.18
N ILE A 236 15.71 0.42 24.63
CA ILE A 236 16.03 1.65 25.36
C ILE A 236 15.05 1.94 26.50
N LEU A 237 13.83 1.39 26.42
CA LEU A 237 12.81 1.52 27.47
C LEU A 237 13.07 0.62 28.68
N GLN A 238 13.98 -0.35 28.58
CA GLN A 238 14.30 -1.25 29.69
C GLN A 238 15.23 -0.56 30.73
N PRO A 239 14.91 -0.60 32.03
CA PRO A 239 15.77 -0.01 33.06
C PRO A 239 17.20 -0.59 33.03
N GLY A 240 18.21 0.29 32.96
CA GLY A 240 19.62 -0.11 32.91
C GLY A 240 20.09 -0.64 31.55
N ALA A 241 19.31 -0.44 30.47
CA ALA A 241 19.69 -0.84 29.12
C ALA A 241 21.00 -0.17 28.66
N LEU A 242 21.84 -0.96 27.98
CA LEU A 242 23.04 -0.49 27.29
C LEU A 242 22.99 -0.91 25.82
N ILE A 243 22.70 0.05 24.93
CA ILE A 243 22.66 -0.18 23.48
C ILE A 243 23.99 0.24 22.86
N ARG A 244 24.64 -0.67 22.14
CA ARG A 244 25.90 -0.40 21.42
C ARG A 244 25.72 -0.52 19.91
N ILE A 245 25.63 0.62 19.23
CA ILE A 245 25.51 0.69 17.76
C ILE A 245 26.90 0.55 17.11
N LYS A 246 27.14 -0.52 16.34
CA LYS A 246 28.39 -0.78 15.60
C LYS A 246 28.15 -0.83 14.10
N ALA A 247 28.92 -0.06 13.34
CA ALA A 247 28.94 -0.08 11.87
C ALA A 247 30.14 0.72 11.31
N PRO A 248 30.57 0.49 10.06
CA PRO A 248 31.57 1.31 9.35
C PRO A 248 31.25 2.82 9.31
N ARG A 249 32.22 3.68 8.97
CA ARG A 249 31.99 5.14 8.84
C ARG A 249 30.86 5.43 7.84
N GLN A 250 30.15 6.54 8.06
CA GLN A 250 29.01 7.01 7.24
C GLN A 250 27.78 6.07 7.15
N MET A 251 27.74 4.98 7.92
CA MET A 251 26.55 4.12 8.01
C MET A 251 25.46 4.68 8.95
N GLY A 252 25.29 6.00 9.08
CA GLY A 252 24.17 6.63 9.81
C GLY A 252 24.01 6.30 11.31
N LYS A 253 25.07 5.81 11.98
CA LYS A 253 25.03 5.42 13.40
C LYS A 253 24.57 6.54 14.33
N THR A 254 25.09 7.75 14.12
CA THR A 254 24.77 8.92 14.94
C THR A 254 23.31 9.33 14.76
N SER A 255 22.79 9.23 13.53
CA SER A 255 21.38 9.49 13.21
C SER A 255 20.47 8.50 13.93
N LEU A 256 20.79 7.19 13.89
CA LEU A 256 20.04 6.16 14.63
C LEU A 256 20.09 6.43 16.15
N MET A 257 21.27 6.73 16.69
CA MET A 257 21.42 7.06 18.11
C MET A 257 20.55 8.24 18.54
N SER A 258 20.52 9.32 17.76
CA SER A 258 19.70 10.50 18.06
C SER A 258 18.21 10.19 18.09
N ARG A 259 17.75 9.30 17.21
CA ARG A 259 16.35 8.88 17.16
C ARG A 259 15.97 8.01 18.34
N VAL A 260 16.82 7.06 18.69
CA VAL A 260 16.63 6.20 19.89
C VAL A 260 16.58 7.05 21.16
N LEU A 261 17.45 8.06 21.29
CA LEU A 261 17.40 9.01 22.40
C LEU A 261 16.15 9.88 22.40
N HIS A 262 15.72 10.36 21.23
CA HIS A 262 14.48 11.13 21.11
C HIS A 262 13.26 10.30 21.52
N HIS A 263 13.18 9.06 21.06
CA HIS A 263 12.12 8.11 21.42
C HIS A 263 12.07 7.86 22.93
N ALA A 264 13.23 7.75 23.60
CA ALA A 264 13.29 7.57 25.05
C ALA A 264 12.90 8.83 25.87
N SER A 265 12.79 9.99 25.21
CA SER A 265 12.43 11.27 25.85
C SER A 265 10.96 11.67 25.68
N GLN A 266 10.18 10.89 24.93
CA GLN A 266 8.73 11.02 24.75
C GLN A 266 7.99 10.20 25.81
#